data_AF-X7YZU2-F1
#
_entry.id   AF-X7YZU2-F1
#
_cell.length_a   1.000
_cell.length_b   1.000
_cell.length_c   1.000
_cell.angle_alpha   90.00
_cell.angle_beta   90.00
_cell.angle_gamma   90.00
#
_symmetry.space_group_name_H-M   'P 1'
#
loop_
_entity.id
_entity.type
_entity.pdbx_description
1 polymer ?
#
loop_
_entity_poly.entity_id
_entity_poly.type
_entity_poly.pdbx_seq_one_letter_code
_entity_poly.pdbx_strand_id
1 'polypeptide(L)'
;MRAAVAGGATFILATGRPPRWVRPVVDALGFAPMAVCANGAVIYDPATDRVVSAHTLSVDALAALAEIARRVIPGSGLAVERIGDRAHDTATPQFVSSPGYEHAWLNPDHTQVSIEDLLSAPAIKLLIRKTGATSAEMVAQLAKHVGSEGEITYSTNNGLVEVVPRGISKATGVQEIGRPLGIADAGVVAFGDMPNDVPMLLRAGLGVAMGNAHPDARAAANEVTAANNDDGVARVLERWWS
;
A
#
# COMPACT_ATOMS: atom_id res chain seq x y z
N MET A 1 -15.58 -6.95 -13.79
CA MET A 1 -14.11 -6.99 -13.94
C MET A 1 -13.68 -7.73 -15.21
N ARG A 2 -13.95 -9.04 -15.37
CA ARG A 2 -13.60 -9.76 -16.62
C ARG A 2 -14.16 -9.12 -17.89
N ALA A 3 -15.42 -8.66 -17.86
CA ALA A 3 -16.04 -7.95 -18.98
C ALA A 3 -15.28 -6.65 -19.35
N ALA A 4 -14.82 -5.89 -18.35
CA ALA A 4 -14.02 -4.68 -18.58
C ALA A 4 -12.67 -5.01 -19.26
N VAL A 5 -11.98 -6.06 -18.80
CA VAL A 5 -10.73 -6.53 -19.41
C VAL A 5 -10.96 -7.04 -20.83
N ALA A 6 -12.01 -7.83 -21.06
CA ALA A 6 -12.38 -8.30 -22.40
C ALA A 6 -12.75 -7.15 -23.35
N GLY A 7 -13.30 -6.07 -22.80
CA GLY A 7 -13.56 -4.81 -23.51
C GLY A 7 -12.34 -3.94 -23.74
N GLY A 8 -11.14 -4.39 -23.39
CA GLY A 8 -9.86 -3.69 -23.62
C GLY A 8 -9.38 -2.80 -22.48
N ALA A 9 -10.07 -2.77 -21.34
CA ALA A 9 -9.61 -1.98 -20.19
C ALA A 9 -8.37 -2.62 -19.54
N THR A 10 -7.37 -1.80 -19.23
CA THR A 10 -6.25 -2.23 -18.37
C THR A 10 -6.71 -2.28 -16.92
N PHE A 11 -6.62 -3.46 -16.30
CA PHE A 11 -6.93 -3.64 -14.89
C PHE A 11 -5.65 -3.71 -14.06
N ILE A 12 -5.60 -2.97 -12.95
CA ILE A 12 -4.44 -2.89 -12.05
C ILE A 12 -4.92 -3.15 -10.63
N LEU A 13 -4.22 -4.03 -9.89
CA LEU A 13 -4.43 -4.20 -8.46
C LEU A 13 -3.58 -3.21 -7.68
N ALA A 14 -4.17 -2.31 -6.88
CA ALA A 14 -3.42 -1.38 -6.03
C ALA A 14 -3.63 -1.65 -4.54
N THR A 15 -2.56 -1.96 -3.80
CA THR A 15 -2.65 -2.46 -2.42
C THR A 15 -1.49 -2.04 -1.52
N GLY A 16 -1.75 -1.98 -0.21
CA GLY A 16 -0.71 -1.84 0.80
C GLY A 16 0.04 -3.14 1.08
N ARG A 17 -0.50 -4.28 0.63
CA ARG A 17 0.09 -5.61 0.83
C ARG A 17 1.40 -5.77 0.03
N PRO A 18 2.35 -6.57 0.54
CA PRO A 18 3.53 -6.96 -0.23
C PRO A 18 3.16 -7.97 -1.34
N PRO A 19 4.01 -8.16 -2.37
CA PRO A 19 3.75 -9.09 -3.48
C PRO A 19 3.35 -10.51 -3.06
N ARG A 20 4.00 -11.08 -2.03
CA ARG A 20 3.69 -12.43 -1.49
C ARG A 20 2.24 -12.62 -1.03
N TRP A 21 1.47 -11.55 -0.82
CA TRP A 21 0.08 -11.62 -0.37
C TRP A 21 -0.94 -11.33 -1.45
N VAL A 22 -0.49 -11.11 -2.69
CA VAL A 22 -1.36 -10.80 -3.83
C VAL A 22 -1.99 -12.05 -4.43
N ARG A 23 -1.32 -13.20 -4.33
CA ARG A 23 -1.72 -14.44 -5.01
C ARG A 23 -3.18 -14.85 -4.77
N PRO A 24 -3.71 -14.86 -3.52
CA PRO A 24 -5.12 -15.23 -3.31
C PRO A 24 -6.12 -14.30 -4.02
N VAL A 25 -5.79 -13.02 -4.18
CA VAL A 25 -6.63 -12.06 -4.90
C VAL A 25 -6.61 -12.34 -6.41
N VAL A 26 -5.43 -12.62 -6.96
CA VAL A 26 -5.25 -13.00 -8.37
C VAL A 26 -6.02 -14.28 -8.69
N ASP A 27 -5.92 -15.29 -7.83
CA ASP A 27 -6.65 -16.54 -8.00
C ASP A 27 -8.17 -16.31 -7.99
N ALA A 28 -8.67 -15.44 -7.10
CA ALA A 28 -10.09 -15.08 -7.04
C ALA A 28 -10.58 -14.29 -8.27
N LEU A 29 -9.73 -13.46 -8.87
CA LEU A 29 -10.04 -12.75 -10.12
C LEU A 29 -10.14 -13.69 -11.32
N GLY A 30 -9.36 -14.77 -11.32
CA GLY A 30 -9.21 -15.70 -12.44
C GLY A 30 -8.35 -15.17 -13.59
N PHE A 31 -7.61 -14.07 -13.36
CA PHE A 31 -6.59 -13.53 -14.25
C PHE A 31 -5.56 -12.74 -13.43
N ALA A 32 -4.37 -12.54 -13.97
CA ALA A 32 -3.23 -11.93 -13.28
C ALA A 32 -2.93 -10.51 -13.83
N PRO A 33 -3.61 -9.47 -13.32
CA PRO A 33 -3.26 -8.08 -13.66
C PRO A 33 -1.94 -7.67 -13.03
N MET A 34 -1.30 -6.64 -13.60
CA MET A 34 -0.21 -5.93 -12.94
C MET A 34 -0.66 -5.42 -11.57
N ALA A 35 0.24 -5.46 -10.59
CA ALA A 35 -0.04 -5.08 -9.22
C ALA A 35 0.90 -3.96 -8.73
N VAL A 36 0.30 -2.91 -8.18
CA VAL A 36 0.95 -1.89 -7.35
C VAL A 36 0.88 -2.36 -5.91
N CYS A 37 2.01 -2.81 -5.38
CA CYS A 37 2.14 -3.38 -4.04
C CYS A 37 2.81 -2.38 -3.08
N ALA A 38 2.74 -2.67 -1.78
CA ALA A 38 3.37 -1.89 -0.72
C ALA A 38 3.12 -0.38 -0.84
N ASN A 39 1.85 -0.01 -1.06
CA ASN A 39 1.41 1.39 -1.22
C ASN A 39 2.11 2.15 -2.36
N GLY A 40 2.54 1.46 -3.42
CA GLY A 40 3.22 2.09 -4.55
C GLY A 40 4.70 1.77 -4.66
N ALA A 41 5.31 1.23 -3.60
CA ALA A 41 6.75 1.01 -3.58
C ALA A 41 7.21 -0.14 -4.48
N VAL A 42 6.30 -1.00 -4.95
CA VAL A 42 6.65 -2.14 -5.80
C VAL A 42 5.65 -2.28 -6.93
N ILE A 43 6.13 -2.36 -8.16
CA ILE A 43 5.37 -2.84 -9.31
C ILE A 43 5.69 -4.32 -9.50
N TYR A 44 4.66 -5.16 -9.44
CA TYR A 44 4.77 -6.61 -9.48
C TYR A 44 3.91 -7.18 -10.61
N ASP A 45 4.46 -8.13 -11.34
CA ASP A 45 3.76 -8.96 -12.32
C ASP A 45 3.47 -10.34 -11.70
N PRO A 46 2.21 -10.61 -11.30
CA PRO A 46 1.83 -11.92 -10.75
C PRO A 46 1.81 -13.03 -11.80
N ALA A 47 1.75 -12.71 -13.10
CA ALA A 47 1.71 -13.72 -14.16
C ALA A 47 3.07 -14.41 -14.34
N THR A 48 4.16 -13.67 -14.12
CA THR A 48 5.54 -14.17 -14.26
C THR A 48 6.29 -14.29 -12.93
N ASP A 49 5.63 -13.93 -11.83
CA ASP A 49 6.22 -13.80 -10.49
C ASP A 49 7.49 -12.95 -10.51
N ARG A 50 7.36 -11.72 -11.03
CA ARG A 50 8.48 -10.79 -11.18
C ARG A 50 8.18 -9.44 -10.56
N VAL A 51 9.13 -8.94 -9.78
CA VAL A 51 9.20 -7.51 -9.44
C VAL A 51 9.71 -6.76 -10.65
N VAL A 52 8.88 -5.88 -11.20
CA VAL A 52 9.20 -5.04 -12.36
C VAL A 52 9.99 -3.81 -11.93
N SER A 53 9.61 -3.22 -10.79
CA SER A 53 10.34 -2.12 -10.16
C SER A 53 10.09 -2.10 -8.66
N ALA A 54 11.05 -1.53 -7.92
CA ALA A 54 10.94 -1.32 -6.49
C ALA A 54 11.63 -0.01 -6.07
N HIS A 55 10.97 0.73 -5.17
CA HIS A 55 11.50 1.90 -4.50
C HIS A 55 11.72 1.58 -3.03
N THR A 56 12.88 1.94 -2.50
CA THR A 56 13.24 1.62 -1.12
C THR A 56 13.59 2.87 -0.32
N LEU A 57 13.28 2.81 0.97
CA LEU A 57 13.84 3.67 1.99
C LEU A 57 15.30 3.24 2.17
N SER A 58 16.22 4.21 2.09
CA SER A 58 17.63 3.96 2.39
C SER A 58 17.83 3.65 3.88
N VAL A 59 19.00 3.12 4.22
CA VAL A 59 19.41 2.91 5.61
C VAL A 59 19.36 4.21 6.41
N ASP A 60 19.82 5.32 5.82
CA ASP A 60 19.80 6.64 6.46
C ASP A 60 18.36 7.13 6.72
N ALA A 61 17.47 6.99 5.75
CA ALA A 61 16.06 7.35 5.90
C ALA A 61 15.37 6.47 6.97
N LEU A 62 15.65 5.16 6.97
CA LEU A 62 15.15 4.24 7.99
C LEU A 62 15.62 4.64 9.39
N ALA A 63 16.90 4.97 9.56
CA ALA A 63 17.44 5.43 10.84
C ALA A 63 16.80 6.74 11.30
N ALA A 64 16.65 7.72 10.41
CA ALA A 64 15.99 8.99 10.71
C ALA A 64 14.53 8.79 11.12
N LEU A 65 13.78 7.98 10.36
CA LEU A 65 12.39 7.64 10.65
C LEU A 65 12.24 6.87 11.97
N ALA A 66 13.15 5.95 12.27
CA ALA A 66 13.17 5.22 13.53
C ALA A 66 13.38 6.16 14.73
N GLU A 67 14.31 7.11 14.63
CA GLU A 67 14.52 8.12 15.67
C GLU A 67 13.31 9.05 15.84
N ILE A 68 12.66 9.45 14.74
CA ILE A 68 11.40 10.21 14.77
C ILE A 68 10.32 9.39 15.50
N ALA A 69 10.13 8.13 15.13
CA ALA A 69 9.12 7.27 15.74
C ALA A 69 9.36 7.10 17.25
N ARG A 70 10.60 6.79 17.64
CA ARG A 70 11.02 6.63 19.05
C ARG A 70 10.73 7.88 19.88
N ARG A 71 10.99 9.06 19.32
CA ARG A 71 10.77 10.36 20.00
C ARG A 71 9.30 10.75 20.07
N VAL A 72 8.58 10.64 18.96
CA VAL A 72 7.22 11.18 18.80
C VAL A 72 6.18 10.21 19.35
N ILE A 73 6.38 8.90 19.16
CA ILE A 73 5.48 7.85 19.64
C ILE A 73 6.26 6.87 20.55
N PRO A 74 6.65 7.29 21.77
CA PRO A 74 7.36 6.41 22.70
C PRO A 74 6.61 5.10 22.93
N GLY A 75 7.36 4.00 22.93
CA GLY A 75 6.84 2.63 23.09
C GLY A 75 6.25 2.01 21.81
N SER A 76 6.37 2.64 20.64
CA SER A 76 6.04 1.98 19.38
C SER A 76 7.10 0.94 19.00
N GLY A 77 6.65 -0.21 18.48
CA GLY A 77 7.50 -1.16 17.77
C GLY A 77 7.71 -0.75 16.31
N LEU A 78 8.80 -1.24 15.72
CA LEU A 78 9.14 -1.05 14.31
C LEU A 78 9.17 -2.38 13.56
N ALA A 79 8.78 -2.36 12.29
CA ALA A 79 9.01 -3.46 11.37
C ALA A 79 9.31 -2.93 9.98
N VAL A 80 9.96 -3.71 9.13
CA VAL A 80 10.19 -3.36 7.74
C VAL A 80 9.80 -4.50 6.81
N GLU A 81 9.32 -4.11 5.64
CA GLU A 81 9.10 -5.01 4.50
C GLU A 81 10.25 -4.84 3.50
N ARG A 82 10.81 -5.95 3.05
CA ARG A 82 11.87 -6.05 2.04
C ARG A 82 11.37 -6.90 0.87
N ILE A 83 11.99 -6.73 -0.29
CA ILE A 83 11.64 -7.47 -1.49
C ILE A 83 12.88 -7.81 -2.29
N GLY A 84 12.87 -8.97 -2.94
CA GLY A 84 13.84 -9.37 -3.95
C GLY A 84 13.22 -9.31 -5.35
N ASP A 85 13.64 -10.19 -6.25
CA ASP A 85 13.17 -10.18 -7.64
C ASP A 85 11.80 -10.86 -7.84
N ARG A 86 11.30 -11.55 -6.79
CA ARG A 86 10.10 -12.39 -6.80
C ARG A 86 9.27 -12.19 -5.55
N ALA A 87 8.02 -12.67 -5.55
CA ALA A 87 7.15 -12.56 -4.40
C ALA A 87 7.71 -13.26 -3.16
N HIS A 88 8.30 -14.45 -3.33
CA HIS A 88 8.88 -15.26 -2.25
C HIS A 88 10.39 -15.43 -2.44
N ASP A 89 11.14 -14.34 -2.25
CA ASP A 89 12.59 -14.41 -2.24
C ASP A 89 13.08 -14.82 -0.84
N THR A 90 13.78 -15.95 -0.74
CA THR A 90 14.26 -16.50 0.52
C THR A 90 15.67 -16.03 0.90
N ALA A 91 16.34 -15.23 0.06
CA ALA A 91 17.72 -14.80 0.31
C ALA A 91 17.83 -13.88 1.54
N THR A 92 16.76 -13.12 1.84
CA THR A 92 16.67 -12.32 3.05
C THR A 92 15.27 -12.43 3.65
N PRO A 93 15.12 -12.39 4.98
CA PRO A 93 13.80 -12.31 5.60
C PRO A 93 13.05 -11.08 5.08
N GLN A 94 11.90 -11.31 4.43
CA GLN A 94 11.13 -10.25 3.77
C GLN A 94 10.38 -9.38 4.77
N PHE A 95 10.02 -9.92 5.94
CA PHE A 95 9.47 -9.16 7.06
C PHE A 95 10.34 -9.35 8.28
N VAL A 96 10.91 -8.25 8.79
CA VAL A 96 11.65 -8.24 10.06
C VAL A 96 11.10 -7.19 10.98
N SER A 97 11.12 -7.47 12.29
CA SER A 97 10.55 -6.59 13.30
C SER A 97 11.43 -6.46 14.53
N SER A 98 11.29 -5.33 15.22
CA SER A 98 11.97 -5.06 16.48
C SER A 98 11.44 -5.95 17.60
N PRO A 99 12.19 -6.13 18.70
CA PRO A 99 11.68 -6.84 19.87
C PRO A 99 10.40 -6.22 20.42
N GLY A 100 9.43 -7.08 20.77
CA GLY A 100 8.13 -6.66 21.29
C GLY A 100 7.17 -6.06 20.25
N TYR A 101 7.46 -6.19 18.94
CA TYR A 101 6.52 -5.77 17.90
C TYR A 101 5.25 -6.62 17.92
N GLU A 102 4.10 -5.97 18.06
CA GLU A 102 2.78 -6.61 18.04
C GLU A 102 2.09 -6.41 16.69
N HIS A 103 1.89 -7.46 15.91
CA HIS A 103 1.28 -7.32 14.58
C HIS A 103 -0.14 -6.70 14.62
N ALA A 104 -0.48 -5.92 13.60
CA ALA A 104 -1.83 -5.39 13.42
C ALA A 104 -2.81 -6.43 12.83
N TRP A 105 -2.29 -7.54 12.31
CA TRP A 105 -3.02 -8.66 11.72
C TRP A 105 -2.20 -9.96 11.89
N LEU A 106 -2.80 -11.11 11.64
CA LEU A 106 -2.06 -12.37 11.58
C LEU A 106 -1.06 -12.33 10.41
N ASN A 107 0.23 -12.33 10.75
CA ASN A 107 1.32 -12.39 9.78
C ASN A 107 2.11 -13.69 10.01
N PRO A 108 2.11 -14.63 9.03
CA PRO A 108 2.87 -15.87 9.17
C PRO A 108 4.39 -15.63 9.12
N ASP A 109 4.82 -14.52 8.52
CA ASP A 109 6.23 -14.13 8.42
C ASP A 109 6.58 -13.25 9.63
N HIS A 110 7.24 -13.84 10.62
CA HIS A 110 7.71 -13.11 11.79
C HIS A 110 9.14 -13.50 12.15
N THR A 111 10.06 -12.64 11.73
CA THR A 111 11.46 -12.70 12.16
C THR A 111 11.74 -11.50 13.05
N GLN A 112 11.97 -11.75 14.32
CA GLN A 112 12.39 -10.71 15.26
C GLN A 112 13.92 -10.56 15.20
N VAL A 113 14.40 -9.33 15.07
CA VAL A 113 15.82 -8.98 14.98
C VAL A 113 16.14 -7.79 15.89
N SER A 114 17.42 -7.46 16.06
CA SER A 114 17.81 -6.22 16.76
C SER A 114 17.37 -4.98 15.96
N ILE A 115 17.25 -3.82 16.62
CA ILE A 115 16.96 -2.56 15.91
C ILE A 115 18.07 -2.25 14.89
N GLU A 116 19.32 -2.54 15.21
CA GLU A 116 20.45 -2.36 14.30
C GLU A 116 20.28 -3.19 13.02
N ASP A 117 19.96 -4.48 13.15
CA ASP A 117 19.75 -5.38 12.01
C ASP A 117 18.47 -5.04 11.21
N LEU A 118 17.45 -4.52 11.88
CA LEU A 118 16.22 -4.06 11.22
C LEU A 118 16.52 -2.90 10.28
N LEU A 119 17.36 -1.96 10.73
CA LEU A 119 17.70 -0.73 9.99
C LEU A 119 18.89 -0.91 9.04
N SER A 120 19.62 -2.03 9.10
CA SER A 120 20.89 -2.23 8.38
C SER A 120 20.79 -2.41 6.87
N ALA A 121 19.59 -2.55 6.32
CA ALA A 121 19.38 -2.73 4.89
C ALA A 121 18.14 -1.97 4.40
N PRO A 122 18.12 -1.52 3.12
CA PRO A 122 16.98 -0.84 2.53
C PRO A 122 15.69 -1.65 2.62
N ALA A 123 14.57 -0.95 2.69
CA ALA A 123 13.24 -1.55 2.80
C ALA A 123 12.23 -0.83 1.90
N ILE A 124 11.26 -1.56 1.36
CA ILE A 124 10.18 -0.94 0.57
C ILE A 124 9.17 -0.20 1.44
N LYS A 125 9.11 -0.54 2.74
CA LYS A 125 8.16 0.05 3.69
C LYS A 125 8.65 -0.12 5.12
N LEU A 126 8.53 0.94 5.91
CA LEU A 126 8.65 0.92 7.37
C LEU A 126 7.25 0.91 7.98
N LEU A 127 7.08 0.13 9.03
CA LEU A 127 5.85 0.04 9.83
C LEU A 127 6.15 0.52 11.24
N ILE A 128 5.33 1.44 11.75
CA ILE A 128 5.39 1.95 13.13
C ILE A 128 4.10 1.52 13.83
N ARG A 129 4.22 0.78 14.92
CA ARG A 129 3.10 0.06 15.52
C ARG A 129 3.01 0.33 17.02
N LYS A 130 1.84 0.75 17.50
CA LYS A 130 1.57 0.97 18.94
C LYS A 130 0.17 0.48 19.33
N THR A 131 0.09 -0.58 20.13
CA THR A 131 -1.20 -1.23 20.46
C THR A 131 -2.03 -0.30 21.33
N GLY A 132 -3.33 -0.22 21.02
CA GLY A 132 -4.28 0.65 21.73
C GLY A 132 -4.26 2.12 21.29
N ALA A 133 -3.33 2.53 20.41
CA ALA A 133 -3.39 3.85 19.77
C ALA A 133 -4.27 3.81 18.51
N THR A 134 -4.71 4.97 18.03
CA THR A 134 -5.31 5.08 16.69
C THR A 134 -4.26 5.48 15.65
N SER A 135 -4.36 4.93 14.45
CA SER A 135 -3.41 5.22 13.38
C SER A 135 -3.52 6.66 12.91
N ALA A 136 -4.73 7.20 12.86
CA ALA A 136 -5.00 8.59 12.51
C ALA A 136 -4.27 9.57 13.44
N GLU A 137 -4.32 9.35 14.76
CA GLU A 137 -3.60 10.18 15.73
C GLU A 137 -2.08 10.03 15.60
N MET A 138 -1.59 8.81 15.36
CA MET A 138 -0.17 8.55 15.14
C MET A 138 0.32 9.29 13.89
N VAL A 139 -0.40 9.22 12.77
CA VAL A 139 -0.06 9.96 11.54
C VAL A 139 -0.10 11.47 11.78
N ALA A 140 -1.13 12.00 12.45
CA ALA A 140 -1.23 13.42 12.74
C ALA A 140 -0.05 13.96 13.58
N GLN A 141 0.53 13.12 14.44
CA GLN A 141 1.73 13.46 15.20
C GLN A 141 3.01 13.31 14.36
N LEU A 142 3.19 12.15 13.70
CA LEU A 142 4.40 11.83 12.93
C LEU A 142 4.58 12.70 11.69
N ALA A 143 3.50 13.06 10.99
CA ALA A 143 3.56 13.82 9.74
C ALA A 143 4.23 15.21 9.90
N LYS A 144 4.22 15.77 11.12
CA LYS A 144 4.90 17.03 11.46
C LYS A 144 6.43 16.93 11.47
N HIS A 145 6.95 15.69 11.47
CA HIS A 145 8.37 15.41 11.68
C HIS A 145 9.00 14.56 10.57
N VAL A 146 8.22 13.73 9.87
CA VAL A 146 8.71 12.88 8.78
C VAL A 146 9.36 13.68 7.65
N GLY A 147 8.78 14.83 7.29
CA GLY A 147 9.40 15.76 6.34
C GLY A 147 9.78 15.10 5.00
N SER A 148 11.06 15.18 4.62
CA SER A 148 11.58 14.60 3.39
C SER A 148 11.93 13.11 3.46
N GLU A 149 11.85 12.50 4.63
CA GLU A 149 12.35 11.13 4.85
C GLU A 149 11.44 10.04 4.28
N GLY A 150 10.16 10.34 4.04
CA GLY A 150 9.21 9.39 3.49
C GLY A 150 7.79 9.94 3.32
N GLU A 151 6.94 9.13 2.70
CA GLU A 151 5.50 9.37 2.59
C GLU A 151 4.78 8.53 3.65
N ILE A 152 3.93 9.18 4.47
CA ILE A 152 3.25 8.55 5.61
C ILE A 152 1.78 8.28 5.30
N THR A 153 1.29 7.10 5.65
CA THR A 153 -0.11 6.71 5.48
C THR A 153 -0.52 5.62 6.46
N TYR A 154 -1.77 5.18 6.37
CA TYR A 154 -2.27 4.02 7.09
C TYR A 154 -3.43 3.37 6.31
N SER A 155 -3.59 2.07 6.52
CA SER A 155 -4.62 1.22 5.88
C SER A 155 -5.59 0.60 6.90
N THR A 156 -5.42 0.89 8.18
CA THR A 156 -6.25 0.45 9.30
C THR A 156 -6.10 1.45 10.43
N ASN A 157 -7.13 1.66 11.26
CA ASN A 157 -7.08 2.64 12.35
C ASN A 157 -6.75 2.05 13.74
N ASN A 158 -6.09 0.89 13.79
CA ASN A 158 -5.77 0.17 15.03
C ASN A 158 -4.30 0.31 15.50
N GLY A 159 -3.69 1.48 15.27
CA GLY A 159 -2.39 1.82 15.82
C GLY A 159 -1.21 1.38 14.94
N LEU A 160 -1.40 1.37 13.62
CA LEU A 160 -0.39 1.07 12.63
C LEU A 160 -0.23 2.23 11.65
N VAL A 161 1.00 2.67 11.48
CA VAL A 161 1.42 3.63 10.48
C VAL A 161 2.38 2.96 9.49
N GLU A 162 2.22 3.29 8.22
CA GLU A 162 3.05 2.81 7.13
C GLU A 162 3.81 4.00 6.54
N VAL A 163 5.13 3.85 6.35
CA VAL A 163 5.97 4.84 5.69
C VAL A 163 6.63 4.19 4.49
N VAL A 164 6.50 4.82 3.32
CA VAL A 164 7.13 4.42 2.05
C VAL A 164 8.07 5.53 1.58
N PRO A 165 8.90 5.32 0.54
CA PRO A 165 9.78 6.38 0.06
C PRO A 165 9.01 7.64 -0.34
N ARG A 166 9.64 8.81 -0.19
CA ARG A 166 9.01 10.09 -0.48
C ARG A 166 8.46 10.15 -1.90
N GLY A 167 7.23 10.66 -2.06
CA GLY A 167 6.58 10.77 -3.35
C GLY A 167 6.04 9.45 -3.90
N ILE A 168 6.16 8.35 -3.16
CA ILE A 168 5.56 7.06 -3.52
C ILE A 168 4.15 6.96 -2.91
N SER A 169 3.19 6.56 -3.75
CA SER A 169 1.83 6.24 -3.35
C SER A 169 1.22 5.23 -4.34
N LYS A 170 0.05 4.68 -4.02
CA LYS A 170 -0.71 3.87 -4.98
C LYS A 170 -0.95 4.63 -6.30
N ALA A 171 -1.17 5.94 -6.23
CA ALA A 171 -1.36 6.80 -7.39
C ALA A 171 -0.12 6.82 -8.30
N THR A 172 1.08 7.01 -7.74
CA THR A 172 2.30 7.05 -8.55
C THR A 172 2.63 5.68 -9.13
N GLY A 173 2.34 4.59 -8.42
CA GLY A 173 2.49 3.23 -8.97
C GLY A 173 1.51 2.94 -10.11
N VAL A 174 0.24 3.38 -10.01
CA VAL A 174 -0.72 3.27 -11.12
C VAL A 174 -0.24 4.05 -12.35
N GLN A 175 0.35 5.24 -12.14
CA GLN A 175 0.93 6.02 -13.23
C GLN A 175 2.15 5.37 -13.87
N GLU A 176 2.99 4.72 -13.09
CA GLU A 176 4.15 4.00 -13.61
C GLU A 176 3.73 2.89 -14.58
N ILE A 177 2.64 2.18 -14.27
CA ILE A 177 2.06 1.17 -15.17
C ILE A 177 1.34 1.83 -16.36
N GLY A 178 0.58 2.90 -16.12
CA GLY A 178 -0.28 3.53 -17.14
C GLY A 178 0.47 4.34 -18.21
N ARG A 179 1.55 5.04 -17.84
CA ARG A 179 2.28 5.95 -18.76
C ARG A 179 2.82 5.26 -20.03
N PRO A 180 3.51 4.10 -19.95
CA PRO A 180 3.97 3.40 -21.15
C PRO A 180 2.83 2.94 -22.07
N LEU A 181 1.61 2.80 -21.54
CA LEU A 181 0.41 2.41 -22.26
C LEU A 181 -0.34 3.61 -22.86
N GLY A 182 0.15 4.84 -22.67
CA GLY A 182 -0.52 6.07 -23.11
C GLY A 182 -1.78 6.41 -22.30
N ILE A 183 -1.96 5.81 -21.10
CA ILE A 183 -3.12 6.05 -20.24
C ILE A 183 -2.84 7.28 -19.39
N ALA A 184 -3.58 8.37 -19.65
CA ALA A 184 -3.58 9.55 -18.81
C ALA A 184 -4.48 9.37 -17.58
N ASP A 185 -4.22 10.13 -16.51
CA ASP A 185 -5.02 10.15 -15.28
C ASP A 185 -6.53 10.27 -15.54
N ALA A 186 -6.92 11.13 -16.50
CA ALA A 186 -8.32 11.33 -16.90
C ALA A 186 -9.01 10.08 -17.48
N GLY A 187 -8.24 9.10 -17.95
CA GLY A 187 -8.72 7.80 -18.43
C GLY A 187 -8.75 6.70 -17.36
N VAL A 188 -8.43 7.02 -16.11
CA VAL A 188 -8.39 6.07 -15.00
C VAL A 188 -9.67 6.14 -14.18
N VAL A 189 -10.24 4.97 -13.86
CA VAL A 189 -11.24 4.81 -12.80
C VAL A 189 -10.57 4.12 -11.62
N ALA A 190 -10.58 4.75 -10.45
CA ALA A 190 -9.94 4.26 -9.24
C ALA A 190 -10.98 3.97 -8.15
N PHE A 191 -10.78 2.88 -7.41
CA PHE A 191 -11.61 2.48 -6.28
C PHE A 191 -10.75 2.42 -5.01
N GLY A 192 -11.28 2.87 -3.87
CA GLY A 192 -10.56 2.86 -2.61
C GLY A 192 -11.46 3.10 -1.41
N ASP A 193 -10.94 2.84 -0.22
CA ASP A 193 -11.70 2.94 1.02
C ASP A 193 -10.91 3.54 2.18
N MET A 194 -9.58 3.58 2.11
CA MET A 194 -8.73 4.02 3.21
C MET A 194 -7.82 5.20 2.82
N PRO A 195 -7.19 5.88 3.80
CA PRO A 195 -6.33 7.05 3.53
C PRO A 195 -5.16 6.80 2.59
N ASN A 196 -4.65 5.57 2.50
CA ASN A 196 -3.63 5.20 1.50
C ASN A 196 -4.16 5.17 0.05
N ASP A 197 -5.48 5.25 -0.16
CA ASP A 197 -6.12 5.37 -1.47
C ASP A 197 -6.36 6.83 -1.90
N VAL A 198 -6.37 7.77 -0.94
CA VAL A 198 -6.71 9.18 -1.19
C VAL A 198 -5.94 9.78 -2.37
N PRO A 199 -4.59 9.63 -2.48
CA PRO A 199 -3.86 10.18 -3.62
C PRO A 199 -4.31 9.60 -4.97
N MET A 200 -4.74 8.34 -5.00
CA MET A 200 -5.18 7.66 -6.23
C MET A 200 -6.59 8.11 -6.61
N LEU A 201 -7.48 8.25 -5.63
CA LEU A 201 -8.84 8.76 -5.81
C LEU A 201 -8.86 10.20 -6.33
N LEU A 202 -8.01 11.07 -5.79
CA LEU A 202 -7.92 12.47 -6.22
C LEU A 202 -7.39 12.65 -7.65
N ARG A 203 -6.53 11.73 -8.12
CA ARG A 203 -5.87 11.87 -9.42
C ARG A 203 -6.64 11.21 -10.55
N ALA A 204 -7.36 10.13 -10.28
CA ALA A 204 -8.12 9.43 -11.31
C ALA A 204 -9.19 10.34 -11.93
N GLY A 205 -9.45 10.17 -13.23
CA GLY A 205 -10.55 10.84 -13.92
C GLY A 205 -11.92 10.54 -13.28
N LEU A 206 -12.05 9.36 -12.68
CA LEU A 206 -13.14 9.00 -11.78
C LEU A 206 -12.61 8.24 -10.55
N GLY A 207 -12.48 8.93 -9.43
CA GLY A 207 -12.25 8.35 -8.11
C GLY A 207 -13.56 7.94 -7.45
N VAL A 208 -13.65 6.69 -6.99
CA VAL A 208 -14.83 6.10 -6.36
C VAL A 208 -14.48 5.58 -4.97
N ALA A 209 -15.11 6.15 -3.94
CA ALA A 209 -14.98 5.63 -2.58
C ALA A 209 -16.01 4.52 -2.32
N MET A 210 -15.61 3.47 -1.60
CA MET A 210 -16.54 2.43 -1.14
C MET A 210 -17.55 2.98 -0.13
N GLY A 211 -18.74 2.38 -0.02
CA GLY A 211 -19.78 2.83 0.92
C GLY A 211 -19.36 2.81 2.39
N ASN A 212 -18.44 1.90 2.74
CA ASN A 212 -17.83 1.75 4.06
C ASN A 212 -16.49 2.50 4.21
N ALA A 213 -16.16 3.39 3.27
CA ALA A 213 -14.87 4.08 3.24
C ALA A 213 -14.69 5.08 4.38
N HIS A 214 -13.42 5.28 4.76
CA HIS A 214 -12.96 6.34 5.65
C HIS A 214 -13.44 7.72 5.17
N PRO A 215 -13.77 8.67 6.08
CA PRO A 215 -14.20 10.01 5.71
C PRO A 215 -13.29 10.71 4.70
N ASP A 216 -11.97 10.61 4.88
CA ASP A 216 -10.99 11.22 3.96
C ASP A 216 -11.06 10.62 2.55
N ALA A 217 -11.25 9.30 2.41
CA ALA A 217 -11.39 8.66 1.11
C ALA A 217 -12.71 9.08 0.43
N ARG A 218 -13.81 9.19 1.20
CA ARG A 218 -15.09 9.70 0.68
C ARG A 218 -15.01 11.16 0.24
N ALA A 219 -14.28 12.00 0.99
CA ALA A 219 -14.09 13.40 0.65
C ALA A 219 -13.20 13.59 -0.59
N ALA A 220 -12.27 12.67 -0.84
CA ALA A 220 -11.37 12.67 -1.99
C ALA A 220 -12.03 12.16 -3.29
N ALA A 221 -13.06 11.33 -3.20
CA ALA A 221 -13.70 10.69 -4.35
C ALA A 221 -14.73 11.60 -5.04
N ASN A 222 -14.95 11.36 -6.34
CA ASN A 222 -15.99 12.03 -7.11
C ASN A 222 -17.39 11.46 -6.80
N GLU A 223 -17.47 10.17 -6.48
CA GLU A 223 -18.70 9.52 -6.02
C GLU A 223 -18.42 8.46 -4.95
N VAL A 224 -19.47 8.09 -4.22
CA VAL A 224 -19.46 6.99 -3.25
C VAL A 224 -20.36 5.88 -3.78
N THR A 225 -19.83 4.67 -3.88
CA THR A 225 -20.58 3.47 -4.28
C THR A 225 -21.13 2.70 -3.08
N ALA A 226 -21.75 1.53 -3.30
CA ALA A 226 -22.16 0.61 -2.24
C ALA A 226 -20.95 0.11 -1.43
N ALA A 227 -21.20 -0.53 -0.29
CA ALA A 227 -20.14 -1.12 0.51
C ALA A 227 -19.49 -2.31 -0.21
N ASN A 228 -18.31 -2.72 0.26
CA ASN A 228 -17.57 -3.84 -0.32
C ASN A 228 -18.32 -5.18 -0.24
N ASN A 229 -19.14 -5.40 0.79
CA ASN A 229 -20.01 -6.57 0.94
C ASN A 229 -21.30 -6.51 0.09
N ASP A 230 -21.54 -5.37 -0.59
CA ASP A 230 -22.71 -5.13 -1.45
C ASP A 230 -22.29 -4.93 -2.91
N ASP A 231 -21.13 -5.48 -3.31
CA ASP A 231 -20.59 -5.45 -4.67
C ASP A 231 -20.33 -4.04 -5.24
N GLY A 232 -19.96 -3.08 -4.39
CA GLY A 232 -19.80 -1.67 -4.79
C GLY A 232 -18.90 -1.42 -6.02
N VAL A 233 -17.83 -2.20 -6.19
CA VAL A 233 -16.99 -2.11 -7.41
C VAL A 233 -17.73 -2.64 -8.63
N ALA A 234 -18.41 -3.79 -8.52
CA ALA A 234 -19.11 -4.40 -9.65
C ALA A 234 -20.22 -3.49 -10.16
N ARG A 235 -21.04 -2.93 -9.26
CA ARG A 235 -22.16 -2.02 -9.60
C ARG A 235 -21.72 -0.80 -10.41
N VAL A 236 -20.51 -0.30 -10.17
CA VAL A 236 -19.97 0.83 -10.92
C VAL A 236 -19.49 0.38 -12.29
N LEU A 237 -18.74 -0.73 -12.36
CA LEU A 237 -18.26 -1.29 -13.63
C LEU A 237 -19.42 -1.72 -14.55
N GLU A 238 -20.52 -2.22 -14.00
CA GLU A 238 -21.71 -2.66 -14.74
C GLU A 238 -22.43 -1.52 -15.50
N ARG A 239 -22.12 -0.25 -15.18
CA ARG A 239 -22.60 0.90 -15.95
C ARG A 239 -22.04 0.96 -17.37
N TRP A 240 -20.88 0.33 -17.62
CA TRP A 240 -20.21 0.32 -18.93
C TRP A 240 -20.04 -1.07 -19.51
N TRP A 241 -19.89 -2.10 -18.67
CA TRP A 241 -19.66 -3.48 -19.11
C TRP A 241 -20.65 -4.43 -18.44
N SER A 242 -21.54 -5.00 -19.25
CA SER A 242 -22.51 -6.04 -18.85
C SER A 242 -22.03 -7.42 -19.29
#